data_AF-A0A930DYS9-F1
#
_entry.id   AF-A0A930DYS9-F1
#
_cell.length_a   1.000
_cell.length_b   1.000
_cell.length_c   1.000
_cell.angle_alpha   90.00
_cell.angle_beta   90.00
_cell.angle_gamma   90.00
#
_symmetry.space_group_name_H-M   'P 1'
#
loop_
_entity.id
_entity.type
_entity.pdbx_description
1 polymer ?
#
loop_
_entity_poly.entity_id
_entity_poly.type
_entity_poly.pdbx_seq_one_letter_code
_entity_poly.pdbx_strand_id
1 'polypeptide(L)'
;MKHQNNLQITNLYAYSPKKQTVGTHAYEFIGQIFSFNYSSHFDGQLRVIPPDKLLENGRNRGYFAPCEGEIKIDVKDIPHNENYDIYCSNIEAARNFLTPAMLAWFDKQVPRGLTFFLTGNHIYLAIQSNLIIFDPPKNIAAWKKWNIEEIAWRIKAMTQTAMQLTEIFQ
;
A
#
# COMPACT_ATOMS: atom_id res chain seq x y z
N MET A 1 -27.43 -5.66 -7.99
CA MET A 1 -27.06 -4.29 -7.59
C MET A 1 -25.54 -4.16 -7.72
N LYS A 2 -25.04 -3.30 -8.61
CA LYS A 2 -23.60 -3.06 -8.77
C LYS A 2 -23.15 -2.21 -7.57
N HIS A 3 -22.57 -2.83 -6.55
CA HIS A 3 -21.81 -2.09 -5.55
C HIS A 3 -20.66 -1.41 -6.29
N GLN A 4 -20.80 -0.12 -6.57
CA GLN A 4 -19.61 0.71 -6.77
C GLN A 4 -18.88 0.65 -5.43
N ASN A 5 -17.86 -0.19 -5.36
CA ASN A 5 -16.84 -0.04 -4.34
C ASN A 5 -16.38 1.41 -4.45
N ASN A 6 -16.60 2.20 -3.38
CA ASN A 6 -16.26 3.62 -3.31
C ASN A 6 -14.73 3.78 -3.29
N LEU A 7 -14.06 3.32 -4.36
CA LEU A 7 -12.64 3.41 -4.53
C LEU A 7 -12.25 4.87 -4.64
N GLN A 8 -11.50 5.34 -3.66
CA GLN A 8 -10.92 6.67 -3.62
C GLN A 8 -9.43 6.56 -3.88
N ILE A 9 -8.87 7.58 -4.52
CA ILE A 9 -7.46 7.68 -4.85
C ILE A 9 -6.98 9.05 -4.40
N THR A 10 -5.98 9.08 -3.52
CA THR A 10 -5.47 10.31 -2.92
C THR A 10 -3.95 10.31 -2.89
N ASN A 11 -3.33 11.47 -3.11
CA ASN A 11 -1.89 11.65 -2.88
C ASN A 11 -1.65 11.83 -1.37
N LEU A 12 -0.71 11.06 -0.78
CA LEU A 12 -0.28 11.22 0.62
C LEU A 12 1.16 11.71 0.69
N TYR A 13 1.39 12.63 1.63
CA TYR A 13 2.70 13.12 2.04
C TYR A 13 2.88 12.88 3.53
N ALA A 14 3.92 12.16 3.92
CA ALA A 14 4.34 12.03 5.31
C ALA A 14 5.71 12.70 5.49
N TYR A 15 5.81 13.60 6.46
CA TYR A 15 7.00 14.40 6.75
C TYR A 15 7.61 14.00 8.09
N SER A 16 8.93 13.85 8.12
CA SER A 16 9.68 13.68 9.37
C SER A 16 10.31 14.98 9.83
N PRO A 17 9.93 15.53 10.99
CA PRO A 17 10.67 16.66 11.57
C PRO A 17 12.09 16.27 12.01
N LYS A 18 12.37 14.96 12.21
CA LYS A 18 13.65 14.47 12.75
C LYS A 18 14.77 14.34 11.70
N LYS A 19 14.45 14.42 10.40
CA LYS A 19 15.42 14.27 9.29
C LYS A 19 15.79 15.61 8.62
N GLN A 20 15.73 16.72 9.36
CA GLN A 20 16.14 18.01 8.82
C GLN A 20 17.66 18.06 8.63
N THR A 21 18.11 18.12 7.38
CA THR A 21 19.31 18.91 7.05
C THR A 21 18.80 20.26 6.58
N VAL A 22 19.43 21.35 7.03
CA VAL A 22 18.99 22.71 6.66
C VAL A 22 18.90 22.81 5.12
N GLY A 23 17.68 23.03 4.60
CA GLY A 23 17.41 23.17 3.16
C GLY A 23 16.80 21.95 2.45
N THR A 24 16.64 20.79 3.10
CA THR A 24 16.03 19.59 2.49
C THR A 24 14.81 19.08 3.28
N HIS A 25 13.65 19.00 2.62
CA HIS A 25 12.49 18.30 3.18
C HIS A 25 12.70 16.79 3.04
N ALA A 26 12.97 16.10 4.14
CA ALA A 26 13.04 14.64 4.17
C ALA A 26 11.63 14.07 4.34
N TYR A 27 10.98 13.72 3.23
CA TYR A 27 9.72 13.01 3.24
C TYR A 27 9.96 11.54 3.64
N GLU A 28 9.14 11.04 4.57
CA GLU A 28 9.09 9.60 4.91
C GLU A 28 8.23 8.83 3.91
N PHE A 29 7.22 9.48 3.32
CA PHE A 29 6.39 8.93 2.27
C PHE A 29 5.93 10.02 1.29
N ILE A 30 6.06 9.75 0.00
CA ILE A 30 5.38 10.48 -1.08
C ILE A 30 4.81 9.45 -2.04
N GLY A 31 3.49 9.45 -2.22
CA GLY A 31 2.86 8.48 -3.10
C GLY A 31 1.34 8.54 -3.11
N GLN A 32 0.75 7.41 -3.50
CA GLN A 32 -0.69 7.26 -3.67
C GLN A 32 -1.26 6.31 -2.62
N ILE A 33 -2.44 6.64 -2.11
CA ILE A 33 -3.29 5.74 -1.35
C ILE A 33 -4.56 5.48 -2.14
N PHE A 34 -4.92 4.21 -2.26
CA PHE A 34 -6.19 3.73 -2.76
C PHE A 34 -6.99 3.19 -1.59
N SER A 35 -8.19 3.71 -1.35
CA SER A 35 -9.02 3.25 -0.24
C SER A 35 -10.40 2.83 -0.71
N PHE A 36 -10.95 1.81 -0.06
CA PHE A 36 -12.30 1.33 -0.33
C PHE A 36 -12.82 0.52 0.86
N ASN A 37 -14.13 0.29 0.87
CA ASN A 37 -14.76 -0.47 1.93
C ASN A 37 -14.64 -1.97 1.66
N TYR A 38 -14.23 -2.69 2.69
CA TYR A 38 -14.37 -4.13 2.80
C TYR A 38 -15.83 -4.46 3.12
N SER A 39 -16.39 -5.47 2.45
CA SER A 39 -17.80 -5.87 2.59
C SER A 39 -18.13 -6.47 3.96
N SER A 40 -17.11 -6.86 4.73
CA SER A 40 -17.24 -7.42 6.07
C SER A 40 -16.51 -6.56 7.11
N HIS A 41 -16.67 -6.92 8.37
CA HIS A 41 -15.96 -6.33 9.49
C HIS A 41 -14.72 -7.16 9.81
N PHE A 42 -13.57 -6.50 9.93
CA PHE A 42 -12.35 -7.06 10.49
C PHE A 42 -12.16 -6.57 11.92
N ASP A 43 -12.05 -7.50 12.85
CA ASP A 43 -11.78 -7.20 14.25
C ASP A 43 -10.28 -6.94 14.45
N GLY A 44 -9.93 -5.67 14.67
CA GLY A 44 -8.56 -5.21 14.87
C GLY A 44 -7.94 -4.54 13.63
N GLN A 45 -6.63 -4.67 13.51
CA GLN A 45 -5.83 -4.11 12.43
C GLN A 45 -4.96 -5.19 11.79
N LEU A 46 -4.77 -5.09 10.48
CA LEU A 46 -3.87 -5.95 9.70
C LEU A 46 -3.06 -5.08 8.75
N ARG A 47 -1.74 -5.28 8.71
CA ARG A 47 -0.82 -4.65 7.77
C ARG A 47 -0.01 -5.71 7.07
N VAL A 48 0.14 -5.58 5.76
CA VAL A 48 1.05 -6.39 4.96
C VAL A 48 2.00 -5.45 4.25
N ILE A 49 3.30 -5.62 4.53
CA ILE A 49 4.32 -4.65 4.19
C ILE A 49 5.45 -5.36 3.42
N PRO A 50 5.88 -4.83 2.25
CA PRO A 50 7.02 -5.39 1.55
C PRO A 50 8.30 -5.31 2.41
N PRO A 51 9.22 -6.28 2.32
CA PRO A 51 10.38 -6.40 3.17
C PRO A 51 11.40 -5.33 2.84
N ASP A 52 12.18 -4.92 3.84
CA ASP A 52 13.20 -3.87 3.74
C ASP A 52 14.17 -4.04 2.55
N LYS A 53 14.48 -5.27 2.15
CA LYS A 53 15.36 -5.56 1.00
C LYS A 53 14.80 -5.11 -0.35
N LEU A 54 13.47 -5.05 -0.50
CA LEU A 54 12.81 -4.48 -1.69
C LEU A 54 12.69 -2.95 -1.59
N LEU A 55 12.79 -2.41 -0.38
CA LEU A 55 12.73 -0.97 -0.08
C LEU A 55 14.07 -0.26 -0.41
N GLU A 56 15.19 -0.98 -0.34
CA GLU A 56 16.54 -0.46 -0.57
C GLU A 56 16.84 -0.16 -2.06
N ASN A 57 16.17 -0.82 -3.01
CA ASN A 57 16.37 -0.63 -4.45
C ASN A 57 15.63 0.60 -5.04
N GLY A 58 15.17 1.53 -4.19
CA GLY A 58 14.58 2.81 -4.62
C GLY A 58 13.08 2.78 -4.91
N ARG A 59 12.37 1.68 -4.58
CA ARG A 59 10.90 1.61 -4.58
C ARG A 59 10.40 1.37 -3.17
N ASN A 60 9.74 2.38 -2.60
CA ASN A 60 9.36 2.50 -1.18
C ASN A 60 10.55 2.51 -0.22
N ARG A 61 10.85 3.63 0.46
CA ARG A 61 11.93 3.74 1.48
C ARG A 61 11.36 3.92 2.89
N GLY A 62 10.20 3.33 3.16
CA GLY A 62 9.52 3.46 4.45
C GLY A 62 10.01 2.39 5.43
N TYR A 63 10.62 2.79 6.54
CA TYR A 63 10.80 1.86 7.67
C TYR A 63 9.45 1.73 8.39
N PHE A 64 8.74 0.64 8.17
CA PHE A 64 7.43 0.40 8.79
C PHE A 64 7.58 -0.53 9.98
N ALA A 65 8.12 0.01 11.08
CA ALA A 65 8.16 -0.70 12.36
C ALA A 65 6.75 -1.18 12.77
N PRO A 66 6.65 -2.24 13.60
CA PRO A 66 5.40 -2.58 14.27
C PRO A 66 4.84 -1.35 14.98
N CYS A 67 3.54 -1.09 14.81
CA CYS A 67 2.84 -0.09 15.62
C CYS A 67 2.55 -0.63 17.03
N GLU A 68 2.26 0.26 17.97
CA GLU A 68 1.91 -0.13 19.34
C GLU A 68 0.70 -1.07 19.33
N GLY A 69 0.84 -2.23 20.00
CA GLY A 69 -0.20 -3.27 20.04
C GLY A 69 -0.22 -4.21 18.83
N GLU A 70 0.64 -4.02 17.83
CA GLU A 70 0.79 -4.98 16.72
C GLU A 70 1.74 -6.12 17.07
N ILE A 71 1.34 -7.31 16.66
CA ILE A 71 2.12 -8.54 16.73
C ILE A 71 2.52 -8.88 15.29
N LYS A 72 3.84 -9.04 15.06
CA LYS A 72 4.33 -9.62 13.82
C LYS A 72 3.88 -11.07 13.77
N ILE A 73 3.15 -11.46 12.73
CA ILE A 73 2.76 -12.85 12.55
C ILE A 73 3.99 -13.59 12.02
N ASP A 74 4.70 -14.26 12.92
CA ASP A 74 5.86 -15.09 12.57
C ASP A 74 5.34 -16.49 12.27
N VAL A 75 5.20 -16.82 10.97
CA VAL A 75 4.45 -18.01 10.58
C VAL A 75 5.29 -18.89 9.70
N LYS A 76 5.67 -20.03 10.29
CA LYS A 76 6.04 -21.25 9.59
C LYS A 76 4.90 -21.79 8.70
N ASP A 77 3.67 -21.26 8.86
CA ASP A 77 2.44 -21.68 8.17
C ASP A 77 1.98 -20.70 7.06
N ILE A 78 2.68 -19.57 6.83
CA ILE A 78 2.41 -18.69 5.68
C ILE A 78 3.45 -18.98 4.60
N PRO A 79 3.03 -19.45 3.40
CA PRO A 79 3.95 -19.62 2.27
C PRO A 79 4.52 -18.26 1.85
N HIS A 80 5.80 -18.23 1.45
CA HIS A 80 6.49 -17.05 0.91
C HIS A 80 6.65 -15.87 1.88
N ASN A 81 6.74 -16.14 3.19
CA ASN A 81 6.93 -15.13 4.24
C ASN A 81 8.23 -14.28 4.09
N GLU A 82 9.17 -14.71 3.24
CA GLU A 82 10.36 -13.94 2.90
C GLU A 82 10.05 -12.67 2.08
N ASN A 83 8.85 -12.58 1.48
CA ASN A 83 8.49 -11.55 0.52
C ASN A 83 7.63 -10.41 1.08
N TYR A 84 7.17 -10.50 2.33
CA TYR A 84 6.47 -9.44 3.07
C TYR A 84 6.35 -9.78 4.55
N ASP A 85 6.32 -8.72 5.36
CA ASP A 85 6.01 -8.80 6.77
C ASP A 85 4.52 -8.56 7.01
N ILE A 86 3.93 -9.37 7.90
CA ILE A 86 2.53 -9.22 8.31
C ILE A 86 2.49 -8.82 9.78
N TYR A 87 1.76 -7.76 10.07
CA TYR A 87 1.51 -7.27 11.43
C TYR A 87 0.01 -7.23 11.68
N CYS A 88 -0.43 -7.63 12.87
CA CYS A 88 -1.83 -7.54 13.23
C CYS A 88 -2.04 -7.27 14.72
N SER A 89 -3.18 -6.71 15.10
CA SER A 89 -3.59 -6.58 16.51
C SER A 89 -4.43 -7.75 17.02
N ASN A 90 -4.96 -8.59 16.11
CA ASN A 90 -5.72 -9.80 16.45
C ASN A 90 -5.31 -10.94 15.51
N ILE A 91 -4.62 -11.95 16.06
CA ILE A 91 -4.06 -13.08 15.30
C ILE A 91 -5.15 -13.97 14.70
N GLU A 92 -6.23 -14.22 15.44
CA GLU A 92 -7.32 -15.09 14.97
C GLU A 92 -8.06 -14.46 13.79
N ALA A 93 -8.39 -13.16 13.91
CA ALA A 93 -8.99 -12.40 12.81
C ALA A 93 -8.07 -12.36 11.58
N ALA A 94 -6.77 -12.13 11.79
CA ALA A 94 -5.78 -12.12 10.72
C ALA A 94 -5.70 -13.48 10.00
N ARG A 95 -5.67 -14.60 10.73
CA ARG A 95 -5.64 -15.94 10.14
C ARG A 95 -6.87 -16.24 9.29
N ASN A 96 -8.05 -15.81 9.75
CA ASN A 96 -9.29 -15.99 8.99
C ASN A 96 -9.31 -15.15 7.71
N PHE A 97 -8.72 -13.95 7.74
CA PHE A 97 -8.62 -13.08 6.57
C PHE A 97 -7.56 -13.56 5.55
N LEU A 98 -6.42 -14.08 6.03
CA LEU A 98 -5.27 -14.50 5.23
C LEU A 98 -5.49 -15.88 4.58
N THR A 99 -6.54 -15.99 3.78
CA THR A 99 -6.82 -17.18 2.98
C THR A 99 -5.73 -17.42 1.92
N PRO A 100 -5.60 -18.64 1.37
CA PRO A 100 -4.64 -18.91 0.30
C PRO A 100 -4.79 -17.99 -0.93
N ALA A 101 -6.03 -17.60 -1.28
CA ALA A 101 -6.29 -16.68 -2.37
C ALA A 101 -5.78 -15.25 -2.06
N MET A 102 -5.94 -14.81 -0.82
CA MET A 102 -5.45 -13.51 -0.35
C MET A 102 -3.91 -13.47 -0.36
N LEU A 103 -3.26 -14.52 0.14
CA LEU A 103 -1.80 -14.66 0.11
C LEU A 103 -1.26 -14.67 -1.33
N ALA A 104 -1.86 -15.47 -2.22
CA ALA A 104 -1.47 -15.50 -3.63
C ALA A 104 -1.69 -14.15 -4.35
N TRP A 105 -2.66 -13.35 -3.89
CA TRP A 105 -2.82 -11.99 -4.39
C TRP A 105 -1.71 -11.07 -3.87
N PHE A 106 -1.33 -11.16 -2.59
CA PHE A 106 -0.22 -10.38 -2.02
C PHE A 106 1.11 -10.68 -2.73
N ASP A 107 1.41 -11.96 -2.98
CA ASP A 107 2.62 -12.39 -3.68
C ASP A 107 2.77 -11.67 -5.05
N LYS A 108 1.67 -11.48 -5.77
CA LYS A 108 1.65 -10.76 -7.07
C LYS A 108 1.93 -9.26 -6.93
N GLN A 109 1.69 -8.67 -5.76
CA GLN A 109 1.90 -7.24 -5.52
C GLN A 109 3.31 -6.91 -5.01
N VAL A 110 4.08 -7.91 -4.56
CA VAL A 110 5.45 -7.75 -4.06
C VAL A 110 6.35 -6.95 -5.02
N PRO A 111 6.39 -7.22 -6.35
CA PRO A 111 7.25 -6.46 -7.27
C PRO A 111 6.86 -4.98 -7.42
N ARG A 112 5.62 -4.62 -7.03
CA ARG A 112 5.10 -3.25 -7.05
C ARG A 112 5.39 -2.51 -5.75
N GLY A 113 5.85 -3.22 -4.71
CA GLY A 113 6.04 -2.67 -3.37
C GLY A 113 4.73 -2.11 -2.82
N LEU A 114 3.63 -2.84 -2.98
CA LEU A 114 2.34 -2.45 -2.44
C LEU A 114 2.31 -2.68 -0.94
N THR A 115 1.95 -1.66 -0.17
CA THR A 115 1.64 -1.81 1.26
C THR A 115 0.13 -1.89 1.44
N PHE A 116 -0.33 -2.83 2.26
CA PHE A 116 -1.75 -3.04 2.56
C PHE A 116 -2.02 -2.74 4.03
N PHE A 117 -3.14 -2.10 4.30
CA PHE A 117 -3.68 -1.87 5.63
C PHE A 117 -5.18 -2.16 5.65
N LEU A 118 -5.65 -2.83 6.69
CA LEU A 118 -7.06 -3.08 6.96
C LEU A 118 -7.34 -2.74 8.41
N THR A 119 -8.39 -1.94 8.63
CA THR A 119 -8.88 -1.58 9.96
C THR A 119 -10.40 -1.44 9.93
N GLY A 120 -11.08 -2.15 10.83
CA GLY A 120 -12.54 -2.26 10.80
C GLY A 120 -13.03 -2.79 9.45
N ASN A 121 -13.70 -1.95 8.67
CA ASN A 121 -14.18 -2.29 7.33
C ASN A 121 -13.51 -1.47 6.21
N HIS A 122 -12.36 -0.84 6.46
CA HIS A 122 -11.67 0.00 5.49
C HIS A 122 -10.33 -0.61 5.09
N ILE A 123 -10.14 -0.77 3.78
CA ILE A 123 -8.87 -1.18 3.18
C ILE A 123 -8.16 0.04 2.62
N TYR A 124 -6.85 0.09 2.83
CA TYR A 124 -5.94 1.06 2.24
C TYR A 124 -4.81 0.32 1.54
N LEU A 125 -4.58 0.66 0.27
CA LEU A 125 -3.44 0.19 -0.52
C LEU A 125 -2.54 1.40 -0.80
N ALA A 126 -1.29 1.33 -0.37
CA ALA A 126 -0.33 2.42 -0.53
C ALA A 126 0.83 2.03 -1.45
N ILE A 127 1.23 2.97 -2.31
CA ILE A 127 2.44 2.87 -3.14
C ILE A 127 3.22 4.16 -3.01
N GLN A 128 4.47 4.07 -2.54
CA GLN A 128 5.42 5.18 -2.54
C GLN A 128 6.09 5.27 -3.91
N SER A 129 5.51 6.07 -4.79
CA SER A 129 6.03 6.31 -6.14
C SER A 129 6.98 7.51 -6.21
N ASN A 130 7.04 8.35 -5.17
CA ASN A 130 7.61 9.71 -5.21
C ASN A 130 7.00 10.60 -6.29
N LEU A 131 5.83 10.22 -6.80
CA LEU A 131 5.05 10.97 -7.78
C LEU A 131 3.78 11.48 -7.13
N ILE A 132 3.25 12.53 -7.72
CA ILE A 132 1.97 13.14 -7.35
C ILE A 132 1.09 13.01 -8.58
N ILE A 133 -0.07 12.37 -8.43
CA ILE A 133 -1.04 12.27 -9.52
C ILE A 133 -1.44 13.68 -9.95
N PHE A 134 -1.32 13.94 -11.26
CA PHE A 134 -1.64 15.22 -11.91
C PHE A 134 -0.87 16.44 -11.36
N ASP A 135 0.37 16.26 -10.86
CA ASP A 135 1.22 17.43 -10.54
C ASP A 135 1.51 18.22 -11.81
N PRO A 136 1.10 19.51 -11.88
CA PRO A 136 1.39 20.32 -13.04
C PRO A 136 2.91 20.53 -13.14
N PRO A 137 3.47 20.47 -14.35
CA PRO A 137 4.90 20.67 -14.54
C PRO A 137 5.32 22.07 -14.12
N LYS A 138 6.32 22.15 -13.24
CA LYS A 138 6.78 23.40 -12.63
C LYS A 138 7.78 24.18 -13.49
N ASN A 139 8.28 23.57 -14.57
CA ASN A 139 9.21 24.18 -15.52
C ASN A 139 9.17 23.45 -16.88
N ILE A 140 9.83 24.03 -17.89
CA ILE A 140 9.84 23.52 -19.28
C ILE A 140 10.42 22.10 -19.36
N ALA A 141 11.46 21.79 -18.58
CA ALA A 141 12.07 20.47 -18.58
C ALA A 141 11.12 19.40 -18.00
N ALA A 142 10.39 19.74 -16.92
CA ALA A 142 9.35 18.90 -16.36
C ALA A 142 8.17 18.74 -17.32
N TRP A 143 7.76 19.82 -18.01
CA TRP A 143 6.69 19.77 -19.01
C TRP A 143 7.03 18.83 -20.18
N LYS A 144 8.27 18.89 -20.69
CA LYS A 144 8.74 17.96 -21.74
C LYS A 144 8.74 16.49 -21.31
N LYS A 145 8.84 16.21 -20.01
CA LYS A 145 8.79 14.86 -19.43
C LYS A 145 7.39 14.49 -18.94
N TRP A 146 6.44 15.42 -18.96
CA TRP A 146 5.11 15.21 -18.40
C TRP A 146 4.31 14.31 -19.33
N ASN A 147 3.97 13.12 -18.84
CA ASN A 147 3.25 12.12 -19.61
C ASN A 147 1.93 11.77 -18.91
N ILE A 148 0.85 12.43 -19.35
CA ILE A 148 -0.50 12.18 -18.82
C ILE A 148 -0.93 10.74 -19.08
N GLU A 149 -0.52 10.14 -20.21
CA GLU A 149 -0.86 8.75 -20.53
C GLU A 149 -0.22 7.77 -19.53
N GLU A 150 1.03 8.01 -19.12
CA GLU A 150 1.69 7.19 -18.10
C GLU A 150 0.94 7.29 -16.75
N ILE A 151 0.53 8.50 -16.36
CA ILE A 151 -0.25 8.71 -15.14
C ILE A 151 -1.59 7.96 -15.22
N ALA A 152 -2.30 8.07 -16.34
CA ALA A 152 -3.55 7.38 -16.57
C ALA A 152 -3.40 5.85 -16.53
N TRP A 153 -2.33 5.31 -17.13
CA TRP A 153 -2.00 3.88 -17.07
C TRP A 153 -1.73 3.39 -15.65
N ARG A 154 -1.01 4.18 -14.84
CA ARG A 154 -0.76 3.85 -13.43
C ARG A 154 -2.05 3.80 -12.62
N ILE A 155 -2.92 4.79 -12.79
CA ILE A 155 -4.25 4.82 -12.15
C ILE A 155 -5.05 3.58 -12.54
N LYS A 156 -5.14 3.30 -13.85
CA LYS A 156 -5.86 2.13 -14.37
C LYS A 156 -5.34 0.82 -13.78
N ALA A 157 -4.02 0.61 -13.78
CA ALA A 157 -3.40 -0.60 -13.25
C ALA A 157 -3.66 -0.78 -11.75
N MET A 158 -3.76 0.31 -10.99
CA MET A 158 -4.09 0.26 -9.57
C MET A 158 -5.56 0.04 -9.28
N THR A 159 -6.45 0.68 -10.05
CA THR A 159 -7.89 0.39 -10.00
C THR A 159 -8.16 -1.09 -10.27
N GLN A 160 -7.49 -1.68 -11.27
CA GLN A 160 -7.59 -3.12 -11.55
C GLN A 160 -7.13 -3.98 -10.37
N THR A 161 -6.03 -3.62 -9.71
CA THR A 161 -5.55 -4.33 -8.51
C THR A 161 -6.55 -4.26 -7.36
N ALA A 162 -7.14 -3.09 -7.11
CA ALA A 162 -8.20 -2.95 -6.10
C ALA A 162 -9.44 -3.77 -6.46
N MET A 163 -9.84 -3.80 -7.74
CA MET A 163 -10.96 -4.62 -8.21
C MET A 163 -10.72 -6.11 -8.03
N GLN A 164 -9.55 -6.61 -8.41
CA GLN A 164 -9.15 -8.01 -8.19
C GLN A 164 -9.22 -8.40 -6.72
N LEU A 165 -8.79 -7.50 -5.83
CA LEU A 165 -8.89 -7.74 -4.40
C LEU A 165 -10.36 -7.84 -3.94
N THR A 166 -11.23 -6.97 -4.46
CA THR A 166 -12.65 -7.00 -4.10
C THR A 166 -13.37 -8.25 -4.60
N GLU A 167 -12.91 -8.86 -5.69
CA GLU A 167 -13.43 -10.14 -6.18
C GLU A 167 -13.07 -11.31 -5.26
N ILE A 168 -11.96 -11.24 -4.51
CA ILE A 168 -11.59 -12.27 -3.51
C ILE A 168 -12.58 -12.28 -2.34
N PHE A 169 -13.27 -11.17 -2.09
CA PHE A 169 -14.21 -11.02 -0.99
C PHE A 169 -15.67 -11.38 -1.34
N GLN A 170 -15.95 -11.71 -2.61
CA GLN A 170 -17.28 -12.09 -3.10
C GLN A 170 -17.52 -13.60 -3.00
#